data_AF-U1Q8A0-F1
#
_entry.id   AF-U1Q8A0-F1
#
_cell.length_a   1.000
_cell.length_b   1.000
_cell.length_c   1.000
_cell.angle_alpha   90.00
_cell.angle_beta   90.00
_cell.angle_gamma   90.00
#
_symmetry.space_group_name_H-M   'P 1'
#
loop_
_entity.id
_entity.type
_entity.pdbx_description
1 polymer ?
#
loop_
_entity_poly.entity_id
_entity_poly.type
_entity_poly.pdbx_seq_one_letter_code
_entity_poly.pdbx_strand_id
1 'polypeptide(L)'
;MPRVVSLGESIATATDGTLSLWYPAQKGGDDEYAQTMDDYKSELASVLSVPVVAEPIRADGGQQSSPEVLIRRGPDHRPRTVLFDDRPTVPTPGCTTLTVYPHESRRPGLGRQLIERFVF
;
A
#
# COMPACT_ATOMS: atom_id res chain seq x y z
N MET A 1 5.18 11.40 5.30
CA MET A 1 5.26 10.18 4.46
C MET A 1 4.50 9.04 5.11
N PRO A 2 3.77 8.20 4.35
CA PRO A 2 3.14 6.99 4.86
C PRO A 2 4.19 5.99 5.41
N ARG A 3 3.90 5.32 6.54
CA ARG A 3 4.84 4.38 7.18
C ARG A 3 5.27 3.23 6.25
N VAL A 4 4.39 2.81 5.35
CA VAL A 4 4.68 1.77 4.35
C VAL A 4 5.80 2.21 3.38
N VAL A 5 5.81 3.48 2.98
CA VAL A 5 6.81 4.05 2.07
C VAL A 5 8.15 4.22 2.79
N SER A 6 8.14 4.75 4.01
CA SER A 6 9.37 4.92 4.81
C SER A 6 10.06 3.60 5.14
N LEU A 7 9.28 2.52 5.36
CA LEU A 7 9.85 1.19 5.53
C LEU A 7 10.50 0.69 4.24
N GLY A 8 9.85 0.87 3.10
CA GLY A 8 10.39 0.48 1.80
C GLY A 8 11.68 1.22 1.45
N GLU A 9 11.73 2.53 1.69
CA GLU A 9 12.95 3.32 1.54
C GLU A 9 14.07 2.78 2.44
N SER A 10 13.80 2.56 3.73
CA SER A 10 14.81 2.07 4.68
C SER A 10 15.40 0.73 4.27
N ILE A 11 14.56 -0.20 3.78
CA ILE A 11 15.01 -1.51 3.28
C ILE A 11 15.85 -1.33 2.02
N ALA A 12 15.34 -0.59 1.03
CA ALA A 12 16.05 -0.36 -0.23
C ALA A 12 17.40 0.34 -0.02
N THR A 13 17.49 1.31 0.89
CA THR A 13 18.76 1.95 1.25
C THR A 13 19.71 0.96 1.92
N ALA A 14 19.23 0.12 2.82
CA ALA A 14 20.07 -0.86 3.52
C ALA A 14 20.60 -1.98 2.59
N THR A 15 19.95 -2.20 1.45
CA THR A 15 20.31 -3.25 0.47
C THR A 15 20.87 -2.70 -0.84
N ASP A 16 21.12 -1.38 -0.95
CA ASP A 16 21.46 -0.71 -2.22
C ASP A 16 20.48 -1.07 -3.37
N GLY A 17 19.20 -1.26 -3.01
CA GLY A 17 18.13 -1.70 -3.89
C GLY A 17 17.31 -0.56 -4.48
N THR A 18 16.25 -0.92 -5.19
CA THR A 18 15.28 0.01 -5.79
C THR A 18 13.88 -0.22 -5.22
N LEU A 19 13.07 0.83 -5.24
CA LEU A 19 11.67 0.77 -4.82
C LEU A 19 10.77 0.69 -6.05
N SER A 20 9.91 -0.33 -6.11
CA SER A 20 8.86 -0.41 -7.13
C SER A 20 7.49 -0.11 -6.53
N LEU A 21 6.80 0.88 -7.10
CA LEU A 21 5.42 1.22 -6.79
C LEU A 21 4.49 0.40 -7.67
N TRP A 22 3.83 -0.58 -7.05
CA TRP A 22 2.86 -1.43 -7.74
C TRP A 22 1.44 -0.90 -7.60
N TYR A 23 0.72 -0.77 -8.73
CA TYR A 23 -0.66 -0.29 -8.78
C TYR A 23 -1.51 -1.15 -9.71
N PRO A 24 -2.82 -1.34 -9.46
CA PRO A 24 -3.67 -2.13 -10.34
C PRO A 24 -3.83 -1.46 -11.71
N ALA A 25 -3.60 -2.20 -12.79
CA ALA A 25 -4.01 -1.73 -14.11
C ALA A 25 -5.55 -1.70 -14.19
N GLN A 26 -6.14 -0.57 -14.57
CA GLN A 26 -7.59 -0.47 -14.75
C GLN A 26 -8.03 -1.26 -16.00
N LYS A 27 -9.11 -2.04 -15.88
CA LYS A 27 -9.70 -2.74 -17.04
C LYS A 27 -10.18 -1.69 -18.04
N GLY A 28 -9.51 -1.60 -19.19
CA GLY A 28 -9.84 -0.65 -20.25
C GLY A 28 -8.70 0.23 -20.73
N GLY A 29 -7.50 0.14 -20.13
CA GLY A 29 -6.32 0.88 -20.61
C GLY A 29 -6.49 2.39 -20.48
N ASP A 30 -6.91 2.85 -19.30
CA ASP A 30 -7.07 4.28 -19.06
C ASP A 30 -5.68 4.92 -18.86
N ASP A 31 -5.18 5.57 -19.91
CA ASP A 31 -3.88 6.25 -19.93
C ASP A 31 -3.79 7.33 -18.84
N GLU A 32 -4.93 7.91 -18.43
CA GLU A 32 -5.01 8.92 -17.37
C GLU A 32 -4.58 8.37 -16.00
N TYR A 33 -4.97 7.14 -15.68
CA TYR A 33 -4.58 6.50 -14.42
C TYR A 33 -3.09 6.18 -14.40
N ALA A 34 -2.54 5.69 -15.52
CA ALA A 34 -1.12 5.44 -15.64
C ALA A 34 -0.30 6.73 -15.50
N GLN A 35 -0.76 7.83 -16.09
CA GLN A 35 -0.12 9.14 -15.97
C GLN A 35 -0.16 9.67 -14.53
N THR A 36 -1.30 9.54 -13.84
CA THR A 36 -1.44 9.89 -12.42
C THR A 36 -0.44 9.10 -11.55
N MET A 37 -0.23 7.81 -11.84
CA MET A 37 0.74 7.00 -11.11
C MET A 37 2.20 7.39 -11.43
N ASP A 38 2.49 7.83 -12.66
CA ASP A 38 3.82 8.34 -13.02
C ASP A 38 4.14 9.70 -12.36
N ASP A 39 3.14 10.57 -12.24
CA ASP A 39 3.24 11.82 -11.48
C ASP A 39 3.53 11.51 -10.00
N TYR A 40 2.78 10.58 -9.41
CA TYR A 40 2.99 10.18 -8.02
C TYR A 40 4.37 9.53 -7.81
N LYS A 41 4.85 8.72 -8.76
CA LYS A 41 6.22 8.19 -8.76
C LYS A 41 7.25 9.31 -8.79
N SER A 42 7.03 10.34 -9.60
CA SER A 42 7.93 11.50 -9.70
C SER A 42 7.98 12.30 -8.40
N GLU A 43 6.83 12.47 -7.73
CA GLU A 43 6.79 13.04 -6.38
C GLU A 43 7.57 12.18 -5.38
N LEU A 44 7.38 10.86 -5.39
CA LEU A 44 8.14 9.94 -4.52
C LEU A 44 9.65 10.01 -4.80
N ALA A 45 10.07 10.05 -6.06
CA ALA A 45 11.48 10.17 -6.43
C ALA A 45 12.10 11.50 -5.97
N SER A 46 11.29 12.56 -5.80
CA SER A 46 11.78 13.86 -5.31
C SER A 46 12.09 13.87 -3.81
N VAL A 47 11.51 12.94 -3.04
CA VAL A 47 11.62 12.90 -1.58
C VAL A 47 12.39 11.70 -1.05
N LEU A 48 12.44 10.60 -1.80
CA LEU A 48 13.12 9.38 -1.41
C LEU A 48 14.58 9.40 -1.88
N SER A 49 15.45 8.82 -1.07
CA SER A 49 16.89 8.74 -1.35
C SER A 49 17.27 7.55 -2.25
N VAL A 50 16.29 6.78 -2.71
CA VAL A 50 16.47 5.55 -3.49
C VAL A 50 15.75 5.66 -4.84
N PRO A 51 16.21 4.95 -5.89
CA PRO A 51 15.52 4.95 -7.17
C PRO A 51 14.10 4.38 -7.05
N VAL A 52 13.14 5.04 -7.70
CA VAL A 52 11.72 4.66 -7.69
C VAL A 52 11.25 4.36 -9.11
N VAL A 53 10.61 3.22 -9.30
CA VAL A 53 9.91 2.84 -10.53
C VAL A 53 8.42 2.62 -10.25
N ALA A 54 7.57 2.80 -11.25
CA ALA A 54 6.14 2.49 -11.15
C ALA A 54 5.80 1.34 -12.09
N GLU A 55 5.11 0.32 -11.58
CA GLU A 55 4.79 -0.89 -12.32
C GLU A 55 3.30 -1.24 -12.18
N PRO A 56 2.56 -1.37 -13.29
CA PRO A 56 1.17 -1.81 -13.26
C PRO A 56 1.09 -3.31 -12.98
N ILE A 57 0.31 -3.69 -11.96
CA ILE A 57 -0.14 -5.05 -11.70
C ILE A 57 -1.27 -5.37 -12.67
N ARG A 58 -1.00 -6.28 -13.62
CA ARG A 58 -2.01 -6.75 -14.56
C ARG A 58 -2.80 -7.91 -13.96
N ALA A 59 -4.12 -7.86 -14.10
CA ALA A 59 -5.03 -8.91 -13.65
C ALA A 59 -5.12 -10.13 -14.59
N ASP A 60 -4.52 -10.03 -15.78
CA ASP A 60 -4.47 -11.09 -16.80
C ASP A 60 -3.33 -12.10 -16.58
N GLY A 61 -2.55 -11.95 -15.50
CA GLY A 61 -1.40 -12.81 -15.22
C GLY A 61 -0.18 -12.53 -16.11
N GLY A 62 -0.12 -11.36 -16.76
CA GLY A 62 1.08 -10.93 -17.49
C GLY A 62 2.35 -10.92 -16.63
N GLN A 63 3.51 -10.87 -17.27
CA GLN A 63 4.82 -10.89 -16.60
C GLN A 63 4.89 -9.79 -15.54
N GLN A 64 4.93 -10.19 -14.27
CA GLN A 64 5.18 -9.30 -13.14
C GLN A 64 6.64 -9.40 -12.73
N SER A 65 7.19 -8.27 -12.29
CA SER A 65 8.50 -8.24 -11.64
C SER A 65 8.49 -9.17 -10.42
N SER A 66 9.61 -9.84 -10.16
CA SER A 66 9.77 -10.79 -9.04
C SER A 66 10.57 -10.11 -7.93
N PRO A 67 9.93 -9.33 -7.05
CA PRO A 67 10.63 -8.67 -5.95
C PRO A 67 11.06 -9.70 -4.91
N GLU A 68 12.13 -9.43 -4.17
CA GLU A 68 12.53 -10.25 -3.02
C GLU A 68 11.67 -9.96 -1.79
N VAL A 69 11.22 -8.70 -1.66
CA VAL A 69 10.37 -8.22 -0.57
C VAL A 69 9.20 -7.43 -1.13
N LEU A 70 7.98 -7.87 -0.81
CA LEU A 70 6.75 -7.14 -1.09
C LEU A 70 6.29 -6.43 0.19
N ILE A 71 6.08 -5.12 0.11
CA ILE A 71 5.59 -4.32 1.24
C ILE A 71 4.20 -3.81 0.92
N ARG A 72 3.21 -4.15 1.76
CA ARG A 72 1.82 -3.71 1.61
C ARG A 72 1.31 -3.03 2.87
N ARG A 73 0.40 -2.09 2.72
CA ARG A 73 -0.34 -1.52 3.87
C ARG A 73 -1.38 -2.53 4.36
N GLY A 74 -1.49 -2.72 5.66
CA GLY A 74 -2.56 -3.49 6.31
C GLY A 74 -3.89 -2.72 6.34
N PRO A 75 -5.04 -3.37 6.54
CA PRO A 75 -6.32 -2.68 6.65
C PRO A 75 -6.29 -1.67 7.80
N ASP A 76 -6.95 -0.53 7.59
CA ASP A 76 -7.23 0.41 8.67
C ASP A 76 -8.44 -0.11 9.46
N HIS A 77 -8.42 0.02 10.79
CA HIS A 77 -9.38 -0.62 11.71
C HIS A 77 -10.73 0.09 11.73
N ARG A 78 -10.92 1.04 10.82
CA ARG A 78 -12.17 1.75 10.66
C ARG A 78 -13.21 0.80 10.05
N PRO A 79 -14.41 0.68 10.64
CA PRO A 79 -15.44 -0.25 10.17
C PRO A 79 -15.91 0.04 8.74
N ARG A 80 -15.70 1.26 8.24
CA ARG A 80 -15.94 1.61 6.83
C ARG A 80 -14.91 1.02 5.86
N THR A 81 -13.70 0.69 6.32
CA THR A 81 -12.61 0.14 5.47
C THR A 81 -12.71 -1.37 5.30
N VAL A 82 -13.39 -2.08 6.20
CA VAL A 82 -13.58 -3.55 6.11
C VAL A 82 -14.48 -3.93 4.92
N LEU A 83 -15.39 -3.04 4.49
CA LEU A 83 -16.26 -3.24 3.33
C LEU A 83 -15.67 -2.73 2.01
N PHE A 84 -14.64 -1.87 2.08
CA PHE A 84 -13.89 -1.35 0.94
C PHE A 84 -12.44 -1.84 0.96
N ASP A 85 -12.22 -3.08 1.40
CA ASP A 85 -10.96 -3.79 1.12
C ASP A 85 -10.96 -4.23 -0.36
N ASP A 86 -11.24 -3.28 -1.25
CA ASP A 86 -11.12 -3.34 -2.71
C ASP A 86 -9.63 -3.31 -3.11
N ARG A 87 -8.79 -3.97 -2.30
CA ARG A 87 -7.38 -4.07 -2.58
C ARG A 87 -7.23 -5.09 -3.70
N PRO A 88 -6.51 -4.73 -4.78
CA PRO A 88 -6.16 -5.69 -5.80
C PRO A 88 -5.56 -6.91 -5.11
N THR A 89 -6.08 -8.09 -5.41
CA THR A 89 -5.44 -9.36 -5.05
C THR A 89 -4.12 -9.39 -5.80
N VAL A 90 -3.07 -8.81 -5.20
CA VAL A 90 -1.72 -8.92 -5.73
C VAL A 90 -1.41 -10.41 -5.69
N PRO A 91 -1.09 -11.06 -6.83
CA PRO A 91 -0.74 -12.46 -6.81
C PRO A 91 0.46 -12.63 -5.89
N THR A 92 0.46 -13.70 -5.09
CA THR A 92 1.55 -13.99 -4.15
C THR A 92 2.83 -14.16 -4.96
N PRO A 93 3.82 -13.25 -4.88
CA PRO A 93 4.97 -13.27 -5.79
C PRO A 93 5.97 -14.40 -5.49
N GLY A 94 5.67 -15.28 -4.53
CA GLY A 94 6.62 -16.26 -3.98
C GLY A 94 7.72 -15.62 -3.11
N CYS A 95 7.55 -14.36 -2.70
CA CYS A 95 8.56 -13.57 -2.00
C CYS A 95 8.19 -13.27 -0.54
N THR A 96 9.15 -12.71 0.21
CA THR A 96 8.90 -12.26 1.59
C THR A 96 7.86 -11.12 1.55
N THR A 97 6.77 -11.25 2.31
CA THR A 97 5.71 -10.23 2.34
C THR A 97 5.64 -9.56 3.71
N LEU A 98 5.83 -8.24 3.73
CA LEU A 98 5.70 -7.40 4.91
C LEU A 98 4.38 -6.62 4.86
N THR A 99 3.54 -6.79 5.88
CA THR A 99 2.28 -6.03 6.00
C THR A 99 2.43 -4.97 7.09
N VAL A 100 2.37 -3.70 6.68
CA VAL A 100 2.50 -2.54 7.57
C VAL A 100 1.11 -2.08 8.00
N TYR A 101 0.74 -2.40 9.22
CA TYR A 101 -0.51 -1.90 9.79
C TYR A 101 -0.37 -0.42 10.19
N PRO A 102 -1.38 0.42 9.89
CA PRO A 102 -1.41 1.77 10.41
C PRO A 102 -1.43 1.71 11.94
N HIS A 103 -0.63 2.56 12.58
CA HIS A 103 -0.61 2.67 14.02
C HIS A 103 -1.61 3.75 14.44
N GLU A 104 -2.81 3.39 14.92
CA GLU A 104 -3.68 4.38 15.57
C GLU A 104 -3.12 4.70 16.96
N SER A 105 -2.56 5.91 17.11
CA SER A 105 -2.23 6.48 18.41
C SER A 105 -3.45 7.08 19.11
N ARG A 106 -4.66 6.58 18.83
CA ARG A 106 -5.90 7.08 19.45
C ARG A 106 -6.52 5.96 20.28
N ARG A 107 -6.18 5.93 21.57
CA ARG A 107 -7.02 5.26 22.58
C ARG A 107 -8.46 5.70 22.31
N PRO A 108 -9.44 4.80 22.15
CA PRO A 108 -10.83 5.20 22.07
C PRO A 108 -11.12 6.06 23.30
N GLY A 109 -11.61 7.28 23.09
CA GLY A 109 -12.02 8.15 24.20
C GLY A 109 -13.00 7.38 25.07
N LEU A 110 -12.78 7.41 26.39
CA LEU A 110 -13.52 6.69 27.43
C LEU A 110 -15.05 6.88 27.39
N GLY A 111 -15.57 7.75 26.52
CA GLY A 111 -17.00 8.02 26.34
C GLY A 111 -17.79 6.99 25.53
N ARG A 112 -17.15 6.01 24.87
CA ARG A 112 -17.90 5.01 24.07
C ARG A 112 -18.36 3.77 24.85
N GLN A 113 -18.06 3.68 26.15
CA GLN A 113 -18.45 2.55 26.99
C GLN A 113 -19.79 2.74 27.73
N LEU A 114 -20.50 3.86 27.50
CA LEU A 114 -21.76 4.17 28.22
C LEU A 114 -23.05 3.97 27.41
N ILE A 115 -22.98 3.49 26.16
CA ILE A 115 -24.20 3.29 25.34
C ILE A 115 -24.68 1.82 25.35
N GLU A 116 -23.92 0.88 25.93
CA GLU A 116 -24.35 -0.53 26.05
C GLU A 116 -25.32 -0.82 27.21
N ARG A 117 -25.75 0.21 27.97
CA ARG A 117 -26.64 0.04 29.14
C ARG A 117 -27.96 0.79 29.01
N PHE A 118 -28.61 0.76 27.84
CA PHE A 118 -29.99 1.28 27.69
C PHE A 118 -30.88 0.48 26.73
N VAL A 119 -30.63 -0.82 26.55
CA VAL A 119 -31.62 -1.73 25.95
C VAL A 119 -31.75 -2.98 26.83
N PHE A 120 -32.64 -2.90 27.83
CA PHE A 120 -33.35 -4.02 28.43
C PHE A 120 -34.84 -3.66 28.42
#